data_AF-A0A0S8C0H5-F1
#
_entry.id   AF-A0A0S8C0H5-F1
#
_cell.length_a   1.000
_cell.length_b   1.000
_cell.length_c   1.000
_cell.angle_alpha   90.00
_cell.angle_beta   90.00
_cell.angle_gamma   90.00
#
_symmetry.space_group_name_H-M   'P 1'
#
loop_
_entity.id
_entity.type
_entity.pdbx_description
1 polymer ?
#
loop_
_entity_poly.entity_id
_entity_poly.type
_entity_poly.pdbx_seq_one_letter_code
_entity_poly.pdbx_strand_id
1 'polypeptide(L)'
;MAGGVIENRESTARDHLANERTFLAWVRTSLGLAGLGVLLERLGAGGDETIAVVAGVGFISFGGLSLLYAVSRYLRVAKNLEQGKFPVARRGPIVVAVGALLVVGGAILYVLLLS
;
A
#
# COMPACT_ATOMS: atom_id res chain seq x y z
N MET A 1 -24.26 -17.56 1.35
CA MET A 1 -23.52 -16.78 2.36
C MET A 1 -24.19 -15.43 2.44
N ALA A 2 -24.93 -15.19 3.51
CA ALA A 2 -25.88 -14.08 3.62
C ALA A 2 -25.14 -12.74 3.60
N GLY A 3 -25.47 -11.88 2.63
CA GLY A 3 -25.13 -10.47 2.69
C GLY A 3 -25.85 -9.87 3.90
N GLY A 4 -25.09 -9.65 4.97
CA GLY A 4 -25.59 -9.07 6.21
C GLY A 4 -26.03 -7.64 5.94
N VAL A 5 -27.33 -7.44 5.78
CA VAL A 5 -27.95 -6.12 5.81
C VAL A 5 -27.84 -5.63 7.25
N ILE A 6 -26.83 -4.82 7.54
CA ILE A 6 -26.62 -4.23 8.87
C ILE A 6 -27.63 -3.09 9.06
N GLU A 7 -28.31 -3.10 10.20
CA GLU A 7 -29.30 -2.08 10.59
C GLU A 7 -28.71 -0.66 10.46
N ASN A 8 -29.42 0.24 9.77
CA ASN A 8 -28.97 1.60 9.48
C ASN A 8 -28.98 2.47 10.74
N ARG A 9 -27.99 2.30 11.62
CA ARG A 9 -27.54 3.38 12.48
C ARG A 9 -26.69 4.28 11.60
N GLU A 10 -27.18 5.46 11.28
CA GLU A 10 -26.61 6.44 10.33
C GLU A 10 -25.08 6.63 10.42
N SER A 11 -24.49 6.41 11.60
CA SER A 11 -23.04 6.38 11.85
C SER A 11 -22.31 5.23 11.13
N THR A 12 -22.82 4.00 11.18
CA THR A 12 -22.12 2.80 10.70
C THR A 12 -21.93 2.79 9.19
N ALA A 13 -22.95 3.22 8.44
CA ALA A 13 -22.88 3.34 6.98
C ALA A 13 -21.87 4.41 6.54
N ARG A 14 -21.83 5.56 7.24
CA ARG A 14 -20.85 6.63 6.97
C ARG A 14 -19.41 6.18 7.26
N ASP A 15 -19.20 5.42 8.34
CA ASP A 15 -17.89 4.91 8.72
C ASP A 15 -17.35 3.88 7.71
N HIS A 16 -18.22 3.02 7.16
CA HIS A 16 -17.86 2.11 6.06
C HIS A 16 -17.42 2.87 4.80
N LEU A 17 -18.22 3.83 4.35
CA LEU A 17 -17.89 4.65 3.17
C LEU A 17 -16.60 5.46 3.37
N ALA A 18 -16.32 5.93 4.58
CA ALA A 18 -15.06 6.61 4.90
C ALA A 18 -13.85 5.65 4.82
N ASN A 19 -13.99 4.41 5.31
CA ASN A 19 -12.95 3.40 5.22
C ASN A 19 -12.70 2.96 3.77
N GLU A 20 -13.75 2.82 2.96
CA GLU A 20 -13.64 2.53 1.52
C GLU A 20 -12.90 3.63 0.77
N ARG A 21 -13.21 4.91 1.02
CA ARG A 21 -12.47 6.04 0.41
C ARG A 21 -10.99 6.01 0.74
N THR A 22 -10.66 5.70 1.99
CA THR A 22 -9.27 5.57 2.42
C THR A 22 -8.61 4.40 1.71
N PHE A 23 -9.27 3.24 1.67
CA PHE A 23 -8.79 2.06 0.96
C PHE A 23 -8.50 2.33 -0.52
N LEU A 24 -9.44 2.96 -1.24
CA LEU A 24 -9.25 3.30 -2.65
C LEU A 24 -8.10 4.30 -2.87
N ALA A 25 -7.89 5.23 -1.93
CA ALA A 25 -6.72 6.11 -1.97
C ALA A 25 -5.40 5.31 -1.83
N TRP A 26 -5.35 4.32 -0.93
CA TRP A 26 -4.19 3.43 -0.78
C TRP A 26 -3.96 2.54 -2.01
N VAL A 27 -5.02 2.05 -2.64
CA VAL A 27 -4.90 1.29 -3.90
C VAL A 27 -4.32 2.17 -5.00
N ARG A 28 -4.80 3.42 -5.13
CA ARG A 28 -4.31 4.38 -6.11
C ARG A 28 -2.82 4.66 -5.95
N THR A 29 -2.35 4.94 -4.73
CA THR A 29 -0.92 5.20 -4.49
C THR A 29 -0.07 3.97 -4.79
N SER A 30 -0.54 2.78 -4.42
CA SER A 30 0.17 1.51 -4.68
C SER A 30 0.31 1.22 -6.18
N LEU A 31 -0.73 1.47 -6.97
CA LEU A 31 -0.70 1.35 -8.43
C LEU A 31 0.22 2.39 -9.06
N GLY A 32 0.21 3.63 -8.56
CA GLY A 32 1.12 4.68 -9.01
C GLY A 32 2.59 4.31 -8.77
N LEU A 33 2.91 3.74 -7.61
CA LEU A 33 4.25 3.27 -7.28
C LEU A 33 4.70 2.10 -8.17
N ALA A 34 3.81 1.13 -8.41
CA ALA A 34 4.11 0.03 -9.31
C ALA A 34 4.35 0.51 -10.76
N GLY A 35 3.51 1.43 -11.25
CA GLY A 35 3.68 2.03 -12.57
C GLY A 35 4.97 2.85 -12.69
N LEU A 36 5.35 3.57 -11.63
CA LEU A 36 6.60 4.33 -11.58
C LEU A 36 7.82 3.41 -11.64
N GLY A 37 7.79 2.25 -10.96
CA GLY A 37 8.87 1.27 -11.06
C GLY A 37 9.04 0.70 -12.47
N VAL A 38 7.94 0.37 -13.15
CA VAL A 38 7.99 -0.06 -14.56
C VAL A 38 8.53 1.05 -15.47
N LEU A 39 8.15 2.30 -15.21
CA LEU A 39 8.65 3.44 -15.98
C LEU A 39 10.16 3.64 -15.80
N LEU A 40 10.67 3.49 -14.58
CA LEU A 40 12.10 3.63 -14.28
C LEU A 40 12.94 2.55 -14.98
N GLU A 41 12.47 1.31 -14.99
CA GLU A 41 13.11 0.21 -15.75
C GLU A 41 13.19 0.55 -17.25
N ARG A 42 12.09 1.09 -17.81
CA ARG A 42 12.02 1.48 -19.23
C ARG A 42 12.92 2.66 -19.58
N LEU A 43 13.01 3.66 -18.71
CA LEU A 43 13.82 4.86 -18.96
C LEU A 43 15.32 4.61 -18.86
N GLY A 44 15.75 3.71 -17.97
CA GLY A 44 17.16 3.41 -17.81
C GLY A 44 17.72 2.33 -18.73
N ALA A 45 16.89 1.73 -19.59
CA ALA A 45 17.34 0.87 -20.69
C ALA A 45 18.29 1.58 -21.70
N GLY A 46 18.41 2.91 -21.63
CA GLY A 46 19.38 3.71 -22.41
C GLY A 46 20.56 4.29 -21.61
N GLY A 47 20.69 3.96 -20.33
CA GLY A 47 21.70 4.50 -19.40
C GLY A 47 22.32 3.40 -18.52
N ASP A 48 22.59 3.70 -17.24
CA ASP A 48 23.06 2.68 -16.29
C ASP A 48 21.92 1.72 -15.92
N GLU A 49 21.88 0.60 -16.64
CA GLU A 49 20.88 -0.46 -16.53
C GLU A 49 20.74 -0.96 -15.09
N THR A 50 21.83 -1.01 -14.33
CA THR A 50 21.83 -1.52 -12.95
C THR A 50 20.98 -0.64 -12.04
N ILE A 51 21.14 0.68 -12.15
CA ILE A 51 20.40 1.65 -11.32
C ILE A 51 18.91 1.57 -11.65
N ALA A 52 18.58 1.44 -12.93
CA ALA A 52 17.21 1.39 -13.43
C ALA A 52 16.47 0.12 -13.01
N VAL A 53 17.13 -1.02 -13.11
CA VAL A 53 16.60 -2.32 -12.67
C VAL A 53 16.39 -2.32 -11.16
N VAL A 54 17.38 -1.87 -10.38
CA VAL A 54 17.27 -1.83 -8.91
C VAL A 54 16.15 -0.88 -8.46
N ALA A 55 16.07 0.31 -9.05
CA ALA A 55 15.00 1.26 -8.75
C ALA A 55 13.63 0.71 -9.17
N GLY A 56 13.51 0.16 -10.38
CA GLY A 56 12.28 -0.40 -10.91
C GLY A 56 11.74 -1.55 -10.06
N VAL A 57 12.58 -2.54 -9.77
CA VAL A 57 12.25 -3.69 -8.90
C VAL A 57 11.86 -3.23 -7.50
N GLY A 58 12.57 -2.23 -6.94
CA GLY A 58 12.26 -1.65 -5.64
C GLY A 58 10.85 -1.03 -5.60
N PHE A 59 10.54 -0.16 -6.56
CA PHE A 59 9.24 0.52 -6.64
C PHE A 59 8.07 -0.44 -6.93
N ILE A 60 8.27 -1.45 -7.79
CA ILE A 60 7.26 -2.48 -8.07
C ILE A 60 6.99 -3.33 -6.82
N SER A 61 8.05 -3.81 -6.16
CA SER A 61 7.92 -4.62 -4.95
C SER A 61 7.24 -3.85 -3.82
N PHE A 62 7.60 -2.58 -3.64
CA PHE A 62 6.99 -1.71 -2.64
C PHE A 62 5.51 -1.43 -2.94
N GLY A 63 5.18 -1.11 -4.20
CA GLY A 63 3.79 -0.95 -4.65
C GLY A 63 2.95 -2.20 -4.38
N GLY A 64 3.50 -3.39 -4.68
CA GLY A 64 2.85 -4.68 -4.41
C GLY A 64 2.62 -4.94 -2.92
N LEU A 65 3.63 -4.73 -2.07
CA LEU A 65 3.52 -4.90 -0.62
C LEU A 65 2.51 -3.91 0.00
N SER A 66 2.52 -2.65 -0.46
CA SER A 66 1.55 -1.64 -0.06
C SER A 66 0.12 -2.05 -0.42
N LEU A 67 -0.09 -2.62 -1.61
CA LEU A 67 -1.39 -3.11 -2.05
C LEU A 67 -1.88 -4.29 -1.20
N LEU A 68 -1.03 -5.29 -0.97
CA LEU A 68 -1.34 -6.43 -0.10
C LEU A 68 -1.70 -5.97 1.32
N TYR A 69 -1.01 -4.95 1.82
CA TYR A 69 -1.30 -4.35 3.10
C TYR A 69 -2.66 -3.63 3.13
N ALA A 70 -2.97 -2.84 2.09
CA ALA A 70 -4.25 -2.16 1.96
C ALA A 70 -5.42 -3.15 1.99
N VAL A 71 -5.31 -4.26 1.25
CA VAL A 71 -6.30 -5.34 1.23
C VAL A 71 -6.43 -6.00 2.61
N SER A 72 -5.30 -6.35 3.23
CA SER A 72 -5.28 -6.97 4.56
C SER A 72 -5.85 -6.07 5.66
N ARG A 73 -5.70 -4.75 5.52
CA ARG A 73 -6.28 -3.75 6.43
C ARG A 73 -7.78 -3.64 6.23
N TYR A 74 -8.23 -3.56 4.99
CA TYR A 74 -9.65 -3.49 4.65
C TYR A 74 -10.41 -4.67 5.24
N LEU A 75 -9.93 -5.89 5.00
CA LEU A 75 -10.55 -7.12 5.51
C LEU A 75 -10.56 -7.18 7.05
N ARG A 76 -9.50 -6.73 7.72
CA ARG A 76 -9.45 -6.67 9.20
C ARG A 76 -10.40 -5.63 9.77
N VAL A 77 -10.54 -4.47 9.15
CA VAL A 77 -11.44 -3.42 9.61
C VAL A 77 -12.90 -3.82 9.36
N ALA A 78 -13.21 -4.40 8.20
CA ALA A 78 -14.54 -4.94 7.88
C ALA A 78 -15.01 -5.96 8.93
N LYS A 79 -14.18 -6.97 9.24
CA LYS A 79 -14.48 -7.97 10.28
C LYS A 79 -14.69 -7.40 11.68
N ASN A 80 -13.96 -6.35 12.05
CA ASN A 80 -14.10 -5.75 13.38
C ASN A 80 -15.35 -4.88 13.51
N LEU A 81 -15.76 -4.23 12.42
CA LEU A 81 -16.98 -3.41 12.37
C LEU A 81 -18.26 -4.27 12.41
N GLU A 82 -18.24 -5.46 11.79
CA GLU A 82 -19.31 -6.46 11.95
C GLU A 82 -19.50 -6.92 13.41
N GLN A 83 -18.46 -6.79 14.24
CA GLN A 83 -18.49 -7.17 15.67
C GLN A 83 -18.81 -5.98 16.60
N GLY A 84 -19.13 -4.79 16.08
CA GLY A 84 -19.45 -3.60 16.87
C GLY A 84 -18.27 -3.03 17.67
N LYS A 85 -17.03 -3.49 17.40
CA LYS A 85 -15.81 -3.00 18.05
C LYS A 85 -15.13 -2.00 17.11
N PHE A 86 -14.79 -0.82 17.62
CA PHE A 86 -14.04 0.20 16.87
C PHE A 86 -12.53 -0.03 17.05
N PRO A 87 -11.82 -0.69 16.11
CA PRO A 87 -10.38 -0.82 16.22
C PRO A 87 -9.73 0.53 15.90
N VAL A 88 -9.04 1.11 16.88
CA VAL A 88 -8.19 2.28 16.67
C VAL A 88 -7.02 1.85 15.77
N ALA A 89 -7.14 2.10 14.47
CA ALA A 89 -6.22 1.58 13.45
C ALA A 89 -4.90 2.38 13.38
N ARG A 90 -4.11 2.36 14.46
CA ARG A 90 -2.79 3.04 14.56
C ARG A 90 -1.68 2.36 13.76
N ARG A 91 -1.71 1.03 13.64
CA ARG A 91 -0.63 0.23 13.04
C ARG A 91 -0.57 0.35 11.50
N GLY A 92 -1.70 0.73 10.91
CA GLY A 92 -1.94 1.05 9.51
C GLY A 92 -0.80 1.78 8.79
N PRO A 93 -0.73 3.11 8.95
CA PRO A 93 0.24 3.95 8.25
C PRO A 93 1.70 3.64 8.62
N ILE A 94 1.95 3.17 9.84
CA ILE A 94 3.29 2.89 10.35
C ILE A 94 3.97 1.76 9.55
N VAL A 95 3.25 0.67 9.25
CA VAL A 95 3.84 -0.46 8.48
C VAL A 95 4.19 -0.03 7.05
N VAL A 96 3.36 0.79 6.41
CA VAL A 96 3.65 1.29 5.05
C VAL A 96 4.81 2.28 5.07
N ALA A 97 4.86 3.17 6.07
CA ALA A 97 5.97 4.11 6.24
C ALA A 97 7.31 3.40 6.48
N VAL A 98 7.32 2.35 7.33
CA VAL A 98 8.52 1.54 7.58
C VAL A 98 8.92 0.75 6.34
N GLY A 99 7.96 0.15 5.63
CA GLY A 99 8.23 -0.53 4.36
C GLY A 99 8.84 0.39 3.30
N ALA A 100 8.33 1.63 3.20
CA ALA A 100 8.87 2.63 2.26
C ALA A 100 10.31 2.98 2.60
N LEU A 101 10.59 3.22 3.89
CA LEU A 101 11.91 3.54 4.40
C LEU A 101 12.91 2.41 4.15
N LEU A 102 12.50 1.15 4.30
CA LEU A 102 13.39 0.00 4.04
C LEU A 102 13.72 -0.15 2.55
N VAL A 103 12.74 0.06 1.67
CA VAL A 103 12.98 -0.03 0.21
C VAL A 103 13.90 1.09 -0.27
N VAL A 104 13.61 2.34 0.13
CA VAL A 104 14.43 3.50 -0.23
C VAL A 104 15.82 3.40 0.40
N GLY A 105 15.88 3.08 1.70
CA GLY A 105 17.13 2.92 2.42
C GLY A 105 18.00 1.81 1.85
N GLY A 106 17.42 0.65 1.53
CA GLY A 106 18.12 -0.47 0.90
C GLY A 106 18.66 -0.14 -0.50
N ALA A 107 17.88 0.57 -1.33
CA ALA A 107 18.33 1.01 -2.65
C ALA A 107 19.50 2.00 -2.55
N ILE A 108 19.44 2.97 -1.63
CA ILE A 108 20.53 3.93 -1.39
C ILE A 108 21.79 3.22 -0.91
N LEU A 109 21.66 2.30 0.05
CA LEU A 109 22.79 1.54 0.61
C LEU A 109 23.46 0.67 -0.45
N TYR A 110 22.67 0.04 -1.32
CA TYR A 110 23.19 -0.74 -2.45
C TYR A 110 23.98 0.12 -3.42
N VAL A 111 23.47 1.30 -3.79
CA VAL A 111 24.18 2.25 -4.66
C VAL A 111 25.49 2.68 -4.05
N LEU A 112 25.50 3.07 -2.76
CA LEU A 112 26.71 3.50 -2.05
C LEU A 112 27.77 2.40 -1.91
N LEU A 113 27.37 1.13 -1.87
CA LEU A 113 28.29 -0.01 -1.80
C LEU A 113 28.88 -0.38 -3.17
N LEU A 114 28.17 -0.07 -4.26
CA LEU A 114 28.58 -0.40 -5.63
C LEU A 114 29.38 0.74 -6.29
N SER A 115 29.24 1.97 -5.81
CA SER A 115 30.01 3.17 -6.21
C SER A 115 31.36 3.25 -5.52
#